data_AF-D7KP66-F1
#
_entry.id   AF-D7KP66-F1
#
_cell.length_a   1.000
_cell.length_b   1.000
_cell.length_c   1.000
_cell.angle_alpha   90.00
_cell.angle_beta   90.00
_cell.angle_gamma   90.00
#
_symmetry.space_group_name_H-M   'P 1'
#
loop_
_entity.id
_entity.type
_entity.pdbx_description
1 polymer ?
#
loop_
_entity_poly.entity_id
_entity_poly.type
_entity_poly.pdbx_seq_one_letter_code
_entity_poly.pdbx_strand_id
1 'polypeptide(L)'
;MASVEQVAELISSLEQATLMAQQMGTTVDQNQLLQISSLRIAHQRLSAFLASIPSAEGEKSFSSVEPMQLGEEEKGEAEEERYSAMEKVEEKMRECFIRNKRLKRPLSPSSTEERSGRDYGFDSDPHATKLRALDLIYQFHG
;
A
#
# COMPACT_ATOMS: atom_id res chain seq x y z
N MET A 1 -22.80 19.25 6.37
CA MET A 1 -23.54 18.46 7.39
C MET A 1 -24.17 17.30 6.65
N ALA A 2 -23.69 16.08 6.87
CA ALA A 2 -24.28 14.91 6.22
C ALA A 2 -25.74 14.74 6.67
N SER A 3 -26.64 14.43 5.74
CA SER A 3 -28.06 14.27 6.07
C SER A 3 -28.31 12.98 6.85
N VAL A 4 -29.37 12.93 7.66
CA VAL A 4 -29.76 11.73 8.41
C VAL A 4 -30.01 10.54 7.46
N GLU A 5 -30.51 10.82 6.26
CA GLU A 5 -30.69 9.84 5.18
C GLU A 5 -29.36 9.28 4.69
N GLN A 6 -28.33 10.12 4.47
CA GLN A 6 -27.00 9.67 4.07
C GLN A 6 -26.35 8.76 5.12
N VAL A 7 -26.55 9.07 6.41
CA VAL A 7 -26.07 8.23 7.51
C VAL A 7 -26.79 6.89 7.54
N ALA A 8 -28.13 6.88 7.43
CA ALA A 8 -28.92 5.65 7.43
C ALA A 8 -28.58 4.74 6.23
N GLU A 9 -28.38 5.34 5.06
CA GLU A 9 -27.93 4.64 3.86
C GLU A 9 -26.51 4.07 3.98
N LEU A 10 -25.59 4.80 4.63
CA LEU A 10 -24.23 4.32 4.90
C LEU A 10 -24.25 3.10 5.82
N ILE A 11 -25.00 3.18 6.92
CA ILE A 11 -25.14 2.08 7.89
C ILE A 11 -25.71 0.84 7.20
N SER A 12 -26.81 0.99 6.46
CA SER A 12 -27.44 -0.12 5.74
C SER A 12 -26.48 -0.78 4.73
N SER A 13 -25.69 0.03 4.00
CA SER A 13 -24.69 -0.48 3.05
C SER A 13 -23.55 -1.23 3.74
N LEU A 14 -23.13 -0.78 4.94
CA LEU A 14 -22.07 -1.42 5.73
C LEU A 14 -22.52 -2.76 6.31
N GLU A 15 -23.75 -2.82 6.82
CA GLU A 15 -24.35 -4.05 7.31
C GLU A 15 -24.49 -5.09 6.19
N GLN A 16 -24.99 -4.67 5.02
CA GLN A 16 -25.10 -5.55 3.85
C GLN A 16 -23.72 -6.08 3.40
N ALA A 17 -22.72 -5.20 3.29
CA ALA A 17 -21.37 -5.62 2.93
C ALA A 17 -20.76 -6.60 3.94
N THR A 18 -21.07 -6.43 5.23
CA THR A 18 -20.61 -7.32 6.31
C THR A 18 -21.23 -8.71 6.20
N LEU A 19 -22.54 -8.80 5.94
CA LEU A 19 -23.22 -10.09 5.73
C LEU A 19 -22.69 -10.80 4.48
N MET A 20 -22.45 -10.06 3.40
CA MET A 20 -21.86 -10.61 2.17
C MET A 20 -20.42 -11.07 2.40
N ALA A 21 -19.63 -10.33 3.19
CA ALA A 21 -18.26 -10.70 3.52
C ALA A 21 -18.17 -11.98 4.36
N GLN A 22 -19.13 -12.23 5.26
CA GLN A 22 -19.19 -13.49 6.03
C GLN A 22 -19.39 -14.73 5.15
N GLN A 23 -19.90 -14.55 3.93
CA GLN A 23 -20.09 -15.63 2.96
C GLN A 23 -18.86 -15.85 2.06
N MET A 24 -17.83 -14.99 2.14
CA MET A 24 -16.54 -15.11 1.44
C MET A 24 -15.68 -16.22 2.06
N GLY A 25 -16.09 -17.47 1.90
CA GLY A 25 -15.39 -18.63 2.45
C GLY A 25 -16.23 -19.90 2.45
N THR A 26 -17.56 -19.74 2.35
CA THR A 26 -18.51 -20.86 2.30
C THR A 26 -19.01 -21.15 0.88
N THR A 27 -18.90 -20.20 -0.05
CA THR A 27 -19.37 -20.36 -1.44
C THR A 27 -18.24 -20.07 -2.44
N VAL A 28 -17.67 -21.11 -3.04
CA VAL A 28 -16.37 -20.99 -3.74
C VAL A 28 -16.40 -20.19 -5.04
N ASP A 29 -17.52 -19.88 -5.70
CA ASP A 29 -17.40 -19.17 -7.00
C ASP A 29 -18.55 -18.24 -7.41
N GLN A 30 -19.83 -18.61 -7.21
CA GLN A 30 -20.93 -17.86 -7.87
C GLN A 30 -21.23 -16.47 -7.30
N ASN A 31 -20.92 -16.19 -6.03
CA ASN A 31 -21.30 -14.93 -5.38
C ASN A 31 -20.11 -14.01 -5.05
N GLN A 32 -18.87 -14.41 -5.36
CA GLN A 32 -17.69 -13.61 -5.01
C GLN A 32 -17.74 -12.22 -5.62
N LEU A 33 -18.15 -12.10 -6.89
CA LEU A 33 -18.22 -10.80 -7.56
C LEU A 33 -19.24 -9.87 -6.89
N LEU A 34 -20.40 -10.40 -6.49
CA LEU A 34 -21.42 -9.64 -5.77
C LEU A 34 -20.92 -9.20 -4.39
N GLN A 35 -20.23 -10.10 -3.67
CA GLN A 35 -19.62 -9.80 -2.36
C GLN A 35 -18.57 -8.68 -2.48
N ILE A 36 -17.65 -8.80 -3.45
CA ILE A 36 -16.63 -7.78 -3.73
C ILE A 36 -17.28 -6.46 -4.15
N SER A 37 -18.35 -6.50 -4.96
CA SER A 37 -19.06 -5.28 -5.37
C SER A 37 -19.73 -4.58 -4.18
N SER A 38 -20.35 -5.33 -3.26
CA SER A 38 -20.98 -4.77 -2.06
C SER A 38 -19.97 -4.07 -1.15
N LEU A 39 -18.76 -4.65 -1.02
CA LEU A 39 -17.68 -4.06 -0.25
C LEU A 39 -17.16 -2.76 -0.89
N ARG A 40 -17.01 -2.74 -2.22
CA ARG A 40 -16.60 -1.53 -2.96
C ARG A 40 -17.63 -0.41 -2.84
N ILE A 41 -18.92 -0.74 -2.90
CA ILE A 41 -20.01 0.23 -2.74
C ILE A 41 -19.99 0.82 -1.33
N ALA A 42 -19.87 -0.02 -0.30
CA ALA A 42 -19.76 0.44 1.09
C ALA A 42 -18.55 1.36 1.28
N HIS A 43 -17.40 1.00 0.69
CA HIS A 43 -16.19 1.82 0.75
C HIS A 43 -16.39 3.19 0.07
N GLN A 44 -16.95 3.23 -1.14
CA GLN A 44 -17.22 4.49 -1.85
C GLN A 44 -18.17 5.39 -1.05
N ARG A 45 -19.22 4.82 -0.46
CA ARG A 45 -20.16 5.55 0.39
C ARG A 45 -19.48 6.12 1.63
N LEU A 46 -18.61 5.34 2.27
CA LEU A 46 -17.81 5.79 3.42
C LEU A 46 -16.88 6.94 3.01
N SER A 47 -16.15 6.80 1.90
CA SER A 47 -15.26 7.86 1.40
C SER A 47 -16.03 9.15 1.08
N ALA A 48 -17.18 9.05 0.41
CA ALA A 48 -18.03 10.21 0.11
C ALA A 48 -18.59 10.85 1.38
N PHE A 49 -18.99 10.03 2.36
CA PHE A 49 -19.46 10.51 3.65
C PHE A 49 -18.37 11.29 4.40
N LEU A 50 -17.15 10.76 4.47
CA LEU A 50 -16.02 11.44 5.10
C LEU A 50 -15.62 12.73 4.38
N ALA A 51 -15.67 12.74 3.05
CA ALA A 51 -15.42 13.94 2.25
C ALA A 51 -16.49 15.04 2.47
N SER A 52 -17.71 14.66 2.83
CA SER A 52 -18.81 15.59 3.12
C SER A 52 -18.73 16.23 4.51
N ILE A 53 -17.88 15.68 5.40
CA ILE A 53 -17.58 16.28 6.69
C ILE A 53 -16.70 17.48 6.37
N PRO A 54 -17.18 18.74 6.53
CA PRO A 54 -16.32 19.88 6.36
C PRO A 54 -15.17 19.71 7.36
N SER A 55 -13.95 19.56 6.84
CA SER A 55 -12.75 19.74 7.65
C SER A 55 -12.90 21.12 8.27
N ALA A 56 -13.17 21.16 9.58
CA ALA A 56 -13.40 22.41 10.28
C ALA A 56 -12.26 23.36 9.93
N GLU A 57 -12.54 24.43 9.18
CA GLU A 57 -11.61 25.53 9.02
C GLU A 57 -11.52 26.23 10.38
N GLY A 58 -10.54 25.77 11.16
CA GLY A 58 -9.89 26.48 12.23
C GLY A 58 -8.40 26.32 12.00
N GLU A 59 -7.88 27.08 11.03
CA GLU A 59 -6.48 27.47 10.90
C GLU A 59 -5.43 26.37 11.16
N LYS A 60 -5.22 25.50 10.17
CA LYS A 60 -3.89 24.95 9.84
C LYS A 60 -4.00 24.21 8.52
N SER A 61 -3.50 24.88 7.49
CA SER A 61 -3.19 24.26 6.21
C SER A 61 -2.21 23.11 6.46
N PHE A 62 -2.67 21.86 6.45
CA PHE A 62 -1.83 20.66 6.56
C PHE A 62 -1.03 20.38 5.26
N SER A 63 -0.81 21.40 4.43
CA SER A 63 0.15 21.39 3.32
C SER A 63 1.61 21.46 3.78
N SER A 64 1.87 21.63 5.08
CA SER A 64 3.21 21.51 5.63
C SER A 64 3.10 20.70 6.92
N VAL A 65 3.33 19.39 6.81
CA VAL A 65 3.83 18.65 7.97
C VAL A 65 5.25 19.16 8.18
N GLU A 66 5.35 20.31 8.82
CA GLU A 66 6.61 20.78 9.38
C GLU A 66 6.97 19.77 10.48
N PRO A 67 8.08 19.01 10.32
CA PRO A 67 8.47 18.03 11.30
C PRO A 67 8.65 18.76 12.62
N MET A 68 8.16 18.15 13.72
CA MET A 68 8.21 18.73 15.06
C MET A 68 9.50 19.51 15.27
N GLN A 69 9.39 20.84 15.32
CA GLN A 69 10.52 21.70 15.64
C GLN A 69 10.88 21.44 17.10
N LEU A 70 11.83 20.53 17.26
CA LEU A 70 12.53 20.24 18.49
C LEU A 70 13.15 21.57 18.92
N GLY A 71 12.77 22.06 20.10
CA GLY A 71 13.22 23.34 20.63
C GLY A 71 14.73 23.49 20.45
N GLU A 72 15.13 24.55 19.76
CA GLU A 72 16.51 24.98 19.73
C GLU A 72 16.88 25.44 21.14
N GLU A 73 17.58 24.62 21.90
CA GLU A 73 18.68 25.10 22.74
C GLU A 73 19.82 24.07 22.72
N GLU A 74 20.99 24.57 22.35
CA GLU A 74 22.32 24.06 22.70
C GLU A 74 22.99 22.99 21.79
N LYS A 75 23.67 23.52 20.77
CA LYS A 75 25.12 23.34 20.57
C LYS A 75 25.61 21.92 20.18
N GLY A 76 25.66 21.66 18.88
CA GLY A 76 26.82 21.05 18.22
C GLY A 76 27.22 19.58 18.49
N GLU A 77 26.54 18.83 19.37
CA GLU A 77 26.94 17.45 19.72
C GLU A 77 25.90 16.37 19.33
N ALA A 78 24.65 16.77 19.04
CA ALA A 78 23.55 15.81 18.84
C ALA A 78 23.51 15.11 17.47
N GLU A 79 24.13 15.68 16.43
CA GLU A 79 24.15 15.05 15.10
C GLU A 79 25.18 13.92 15.03
N GLU A 80 26.37 14.12 15.62
CA GLU A 80 27.44 13.12 15.66
C GLU A 80 27.01 11.86 16.41
N GLU A 81 26.22 12.02 17.49
CA GLU A 81 25.66 10.89 18.23
C GLU A 81 24.64 10.09 17.40
N ARG A 82 23.83 10.73 16.55
CA ARG A 82 22.91 10.02 15.64
C ARG A 82 23.64 9.28 14.53
N TYR A 83 24.64 9.90 13.91
CA TYR A 83 25.49 9.23 12.92
C TYR A 83 26.25 8.06 13.55
N SER A 84 26.79 8.24 14.75
CA SER A 84 27.44 7.17 15.53
C SER A 84 26.45 6.05 15.89
N ALA A 85 25.21 6.38 16.26
CA ALA A 85 24.19 5.39 16.56
C ALA A 85 23.78 4.59 15.32
N MET A 86 23.65 5.24 14.16
CA MET A 86 23.34 4.58 12.89
C MET A 86 24.49 3.68 12.42
N GLU A 87 25.73 4.15 12.52
CA GLU A 87 26.94 3.36 12.21
C GLU A 87 27.04 2.11 13.08
N LYS A 88 26.77 2.23 14.40
CA LYS A 88 26.75 1.08 15.33
C LYS A 88 25.66 0.06 14.99
N VAL A 89 24.51 0.50 14.49
CA VAL A 89 23.43 -0.41 14.04
C VAL A 89 23.84 -1.10 12.74
N GLU A 90 24.39 -0.36 11.77
CA GLU A 90 24.87 -0.92 10.51
C GLU A 90 25.97 -1.96 10.73
N GLU A 91 26.95 -1.65 11.59
CA GLU A 91 28.02 -2.57 11.96
C GLU A 91 27.46 -3.86 12.60
N LYS A 92 26.51 -3.74 13.53
CA LYS A 92 25.86 -4.89 14.17
C LYS A 92 25.04 -5.74 13.19
N MET A 93 24.49 -5.14 12.14
CA MET A 93 23.83 -5.88 11.05
C MET A 93 24.84 -6.61 10.16
N ARG A 94 26.04 -6.05 9.96
CA ARG A 94 27.13 -6.74 9.24
C ARG A 94 27.60 -8.00 9.97
N GLU A 95 27.49 -8.04 11.29
CA GLU A 95 27.90 -9.21 12.10
C GLU A 95 26.83 -10.32 12.17
N CYS A 96 25.60 -10.06 11.71
CA CYS A 96 24.49 -11.01 11.75
C CYS A 96 24.57 -12.07 10.63
N PHE A 97 25.64 -12.85 10.58
CA PHE A 97 25.75 -14.01 9.70
C PHE A 97 24.98 -15.20 10.26
N ILE A 98 23.75 -15.40 9.80
CA ILE A 98 22.99 -16.63 10.07
C ILE A 98 23.69 -17.81 9.38
N ARG A 99 24.60 -18.48 10.10
CA ARG A 99 25.18 -19.77 9.72
C ARG A 99 24.13 -20.88 9.82
N ASN A 100 23.13 -20.83 8.95
CA ASN A 100 22.22 -21.94 8.71
C ASN A 100 23.05 -23.12 8.14
N LYS A 101 23.40 -24.10 8.98
CA LYS A 101 24.07 -25.37 8.62
C LYS A 101 23.13 -26.42 8.00
N ARG A 102 21.90 -26.06 7.67
CA ARG A 102 21.02 -26.91 6.84
C ARG A 102 21.59 -26.91 5.43
N LEU A 103 21.65 -28.06 4.75
CA LEU A 103 22.02 -28.10 3.32
C LEU A 103 21.19 -27.04 2.59
N LYS A 104 21.88 -25.97 2.18
CA LYS A 104 21.26 -24.79 1.58
C LYS A 104 20.63 -25.26 0.27
N ARG A 105 19.30 -25.16 0.15
CA ARG A 105 18.68 -25.09 -1.19
C ARG A 105 19.46 -24.01 -1.96
N PRO A 106 19.84 -24.24 -3.23
CA PRO A 106 20.53 -23.21 -3.99
C PRO A 106 19.69 -21.95 -3.92
N LEU A 107 20.34 -20.84 -3.53
CA LEU A 107 19.68 -19.55 -3.56
C LEU A 107 19.27 -19.29 -5.01
N SER A 108 18.03 -18.86 -5.21
CA SER A 108 17.60 -18.39 -6.52
C SER A 108 18.59 -17.32 -7.01
N PRO A 109 18.99 -17.34 -8.29
CA PRO A 109 19.86 -16.30 -8.83
C PRO A 109 19.18 -14.94 -8.61
N SER A 110 19.75 -14.11 -7.74
CA SER A 110 19.32 -12.73 -7.61
C SER A 110 19.88 -11.98 -8.82
N SER A 111 19.01 -11.58 -9.73
CA SER A 111 19.34 -10.62 -10.76
C SER A 111 19.85 -9.34 -10.09
N THR A 112 21.14 -9.05 -10.18
CA THR A 112 21.59 -7.66 -10.19
C THR A 112 21.15 -7.09 -11.52
N GLU A 113 19.85 -6.82 -11.63
CA GLU A 113 19.33 -5.95 -12.66
C GLU A 113 19.91 -4.58 -12.32
N GLU A 114 20.94 -4.21 -13.06
CA GLU A 114 21.23 -2.82 -13.32
C GLU A 114 19.89 -2.16 -13.57
N ARG A 115 19.54 -1.21 -12.71
CA ARG A 115 18.45 -0.26 -12.95
C ARG A 115 18.86 0.59 -14.16
N SER A 116 18.89 -0.03 -15.33
CA SER A 116 18.73 0.65 -16.60
C SER A 116 17.35 1.26 -16.52
N GLY A 117 17.30 2.57 -16.37
CA GLY A 117 16.08 3.35 -16.37
C GLY A 117 15.31 3.08 -17.65
N ARG A 118 14.43 2.08 -17.63
CA ARG A 118 13.18 2.19 -18.37
C ARG A 118 12.30 3.09 -17.54
N ASP A 119 12.50 4.36 -17.82
CA ASP A 119 11.48 5.38 -17.83
C ASP A 119 10.08 4.73 -17.78
N TYR A 120 9.49 4.68 -16.59
CA TYR A 120 8.07 4.36 -16.42
C TYR A 120 7.28 5.60 -16.86
N GLY A 121 7.52 6.04 -18.11
CA GLY A 121 6.64 6.90 -18.87
C GLY A 121 5.49 6.02 -19.35
N PHE A 122 4.33 6.20 -18.71
CA PHE A 122 3.09 5.50 -19.01
C PHE A 122 2.54 5.96 -20.37
N ASP A 123 3.21 5.56 -21.45
CA ASP A 123 2.66 5.48 -22.81
C ASP A 123 2.75 4.03 -23.28
N SER A 124 2.19 3.13 -22.48
CA SER A 124 2.03 1.74 -22.91
C SER A 124 0.96 1.71 -23.99
N ASP A 125 1.38 1.77 -25.26
CA ASP A 125 0.51 1.47 -26.40
C ASP A 125 -0.30 0.20 -26.09
N PRO A 126 -1.65 0.31 -25.98
CA PRO A 126 -2.50 -0.81 -25.66
C PRO A 126 -2.31 -1.98 -26.62
N HIS A 127 -1.98 -1.68 -27.88
CA HIS A 127 -1.74 -2.69 -28.91
C HIS A 127 -0.42 -3.43 -28.69
N ALA A 128 0.69 -2.73 -28.44
CA ALA A 128 1.97 -3.34 -28.08
C ALA A 128 1.86 -4.22 -26.83
N THR A 129 1.10 -3.77 -25.82
CA THR A 129 0.87 -4.56 -24.60
C THR A 129 0.06 -5.83 -24.88
N LYS A 130 -0.97 -5.74 -25.73
CA LYS A 130 -1.74 -6.90 -26.18
C LYS A 130 -0.88 -7.92 -26.94
N LEU A 131 -0.02 -7.46 -27.84
CA LEU A 131 0.89 -8.37 -28.57
C LEU A 131 1.86 -9.08 -27.63
N ARG A 132 2.46 -8.37 -26.66
CA ARG A 132 3.31 -9.00 -25.64
C ARG A 132 2.54 -10.04 -24.81
N ALA A 133 1.29 -9.76 -24.46
CA ALA A 133 0.46 -10.71 -23.73
C ALA A 133 0.16 -11.98 -24.56
N LEU A 134 -0.14 -11.83 -25.84
CA LEU A 134 -0.39 -12.96 -26.73
C LEU A 134 0.86 -13.83 -26.95
N ASP A 135 2.04 -13.22 -27.07
CA ASP A 135 3.31 -13.94 -27.21
C ASP A 135 3.61 -14.80 -25.97
N LEU A 136 3.38 -14.26 -24.77
CA LEU A 136 3.51 -15.02 -23.52
C LEU A 136 2.55 -16.21 -23.48
N ILE A 137 1.28 -15.99 -23.85
CA ILE A 137 0.29 -17.07 -23.87
C ILE A 137 0.75 -18.18 -24.82
N TYR A 138 1.25 -17.83 -26.02
CA TYR A 138 1.77 -18.80 -26.97
C TYR A 138 3.00 -19.55 -26.45
N GLN A 139 3.96 -18.87 -25.81
CA GLN A 139 5.16 -19.54 -25.25
C GLN A 139 4.82 -20.59 -24.18
N PHE A 140 3.78 -20.37 -23.39
CA PHE A 140 3.46 -21.24 -22.25
C PHE A 140 2.28 -22.20 -22.51
N HIS A 141 1.46 -21.94 -23.54
CA HIS A 141 0.20 -22.65 -23.77
C HIS A 141 -0.08 -22.96 -25.26
N GLY A 142 0.82 -22.60 -26.18
CA GLY A 142 0.73 -22.83 -27.62
C GLY A 142 1.35 -24.14 -28.07
#